data_AF-A0A2L0EII7-F1
#
_entry.id   AF-A0A2L0EII7-F1
#
_cell.length_a   1.000
_cell.length_b   1.000
_cell.length_c   1.000
_cell.angle_alpha   90.00
_cell.angle_beta   90.00
_cell.angle_gamma   90.00
#
_symmetry.space_group_name_H-M   'P 1'
#
loop_
_entity.id
_entity.type
_entity.pdbx_description
1 polymer ?
#
loop_
_entity_poly.entity_id
_entity_poly.type
_entity_poly.pdbx_seq_one_letter_code
_entity_poly.pdbx_strand_id
1 'polypeptide(L)'
;MSDVDLRWMERCLELAARSAGRTAPNPMVGAVIVRGEELLAEGFHERAGLAHAEVDALRKLTGSAEGATLYVNLEPCCHHGRTPPCTDALLRAGVRRVVIGMIDPNPLVSGKGVAILQRAGIEVAIGIHELACRELNRVYIASMDERSAQPARATSTS
;
A
#
# COMPACT_ATOMS: atom_id res chain seq x y z
N MET A 1 15.70 -0.97 12.18
CA MET A 1 15.04 -1.92 11.26
C MET A 1 15.39 -3.32 11.74
N SER A 2 14.40 -4.20 11.90
CA SER A 2 14.64 -5.59 12.30
C SER A 2 14.77 -6.49 11.07
N ASP A 3 15.47 -7.62 11.21
CA ASP A 3 15.55 -8.64 10.16
C ASP A 3 14.15 -9.20 9.79
N VAL A 4 13.23 -9.20 10.76
CA VAL A 4 11.83 -9.58 10.57
C VAL A 4 11.11 -8.61 9.63
N ASP A 5 11.32 -7.30 9.79
CA ASP A 5 10.69 -6.29 8.91
C ASP A 5 11.17 -6.44 7.47
N LEU A 6 12.47 -6.71 7.28
CA LEU A 6 13.07 -6.94 5.97
C LEU A 6 12.44 -8.17 5.30
N ARG A 7 12.37 -9.31 6.00
CA ARG A 7 11.79 -10.56 5.51
C ARG A 7 10.34 -10.41 5.05
N TRP A 8 9.50 -9.75 5.85
CA TRP A 8 8.08 -9.57 5.49
C TRP A 8 7.87 -8.58 4.36
N MET A 9 8.74 -7.58 4.24
CA MET A 9 8.70 -6.66 3.12
C MET A 9 9.17 -7.33 1.81
N GLU A 10 10.17 -8.20 1.87
CA GLU A 10 10.56 -9.05 0.73
C GLU A 10 9.37 -9.90 0.25
N ARG A 11 8.62 -10.50 1.19
CA ARG A 11 7.39 -11.21 0.85
C ARG A 11 6.32 -10.32 0.21
N CYS A 12 6.18 -9.06 0.65
CA CYS A 12 5.28 -8.10 -0.01
C CYS A 12 5.70 -7.83 -1.46
N LEU A 13 7.00 -7.71 -1.73
CA LEU A 13 7.53 -7.53 -3.09
C LEU A 13 7.26 -8.75 -3.99
N GLU A 14 7.45 -9.97 -3.48
CA GLU A 14 7.10 -11.20 -4.19
C GLU A 14 5.62 -11.25 -4.58
N LEU A 15 4.74 -10.94 -3.63
CA LEU A 15 3.29 -10.90 -3.84
C LEU A 15 2.90 -9.84 -4.87
N ALA A 16 3.49 -8.64 -4.76
CA ALA A 16 3.25 -7.54 -5.69
C ALA A 16 3.69 -7.89 -7.12
N ALA A 17 4.86 -8.52 -7.29
CA ALA A 17 5.40 -8.92 -8.58
C ALA A 17 4.49 -9.89 -9.36
N ARG A 18 3.64 -10.66 -8.66
CA ARG A 18 2.64 -11.54 -9.31
C ARG A 18 1.71 -10.77 -10.23
N SER A 19 1.47 -9.49 -9.97
CA SER A 19 0.55 -8.61 -10.71
C SER A 19 1.16 -7.92 -11.94
N ALA A 20 2.43 -8.21 -12.26
CA ALA A 20 3.14 -7.64 -13.38
C ALA A 20 2.33 -7.72 -14.70
N GLY A 21 2.23 -6.58 -15.37
CA GLY A 21 1.50 -6.42 -16.63
C GLY A 21 -0.03 -6.37 -16.52
N ARG A 22 -0.61 -6.45 -15.30
CA ARG A 22 -2.08 -6.52 -15.12
C ARG A 22 -2.69 -5.38 -14.32
N THR A 23 -1.87 -4.56 -13.66
CA THR A 23 -2.36 -3.49 -12.78
C THR A 23 -2.35 -2.11 -13.43
N ALA A 24 -1.60 -1.88 -14.52
CA ALA A 24 -1.52 -0.58 -15.17
C ALA A 24 -2.93 0.00 -15.46
N PRO A 25 -3.20 1.28 -15.13
CA PRO A 25 -2.26 2.32 -14.66
C PRO A 25 -1.94 2.31 -13.14
N ASN A 26 -2.48 1.37 -12.38
CA ASN A 26 -2.28 1.26 -10.92
C ASN A 26 -0.90 0.64 -10.59
N PRO A 27 -0.39 0.85 -9.35
CA PRO A 27 0.87 0.25 -8.91
C PRO A 27 0.72 -1.26 -8.65
N MET A 28 1.87 -1.94 -8.61
CA MET A 28 1.97 -3.30 -8.08
C MET A 28 2.14 -3.23 -6.57
N VAL A 29 1.16 -3.79 -5.84
CA VAL A 29 1.13 -3.74 -4.37
C VAL A 29 0.88 -5.14 -3.83
N GLY A 30 1.63 -5.50 -2.80
CA GLY A 30 1.51 -6.70 -1.99
C GLY A 30 1.48 -6.32 -0.52
N ALA A 31 0.71 -7.08 0.26
CA ALA A 31 0.54 -6.84 1.69
C ALA A 31 0.53 -8.16 2.46
N VAL A 32 1.08 -8.11 3.66
CA VAL A 32 1.19 -9.25 4.57
C VAL A 32 0.73 -8.82 5.96
N ILE A 33 -0.10 -9.65 6.62
CA ILE A 33 -0.55 -9.45 7.99
C ILE A 33 0.07 -10.51 8.87
N VAL A 34 0.74 -10.09 9.94
CA VAL A 34 1.42 -11.01 10.88
C VAL A 34 1.12 -10.66 12.33
N ARG A 35 1.23 -11.64 13.22
CA ARG A 35 1.25 -11.44 14.67
C ARG A 35 2.51 -12.08 15.24
N GLY A 36 3.43 -11.24 15.72
CA GLY A 36 4.80 -11.70 16.04
C GLY A 36 5.49 -12.18 14.76
N GLU A 37 5.90 -13.45 14.73
CA GLU A 37 6.48 -14.10 13.55
C GLU A 37 5.48 -14.97 12.76
N GLU A 38 4.22 -15.05 13.20
CA GLU A 38 3.20 -15.86 12.55
C GLU A 38 2.54 -15.09 11.40
N LEU A 39 2.59 -15.67 10.20
CA LEU A 39 1.83 -15.20 9.05
C LEU A 39 0.34 -15.50 9.23
N LEU A 40 -0.50 -14.46 9.22
CA LEU A 40 -1.95 -14.62 9.33
C LEU A 40 -2.66 -14.54 7.98
N ALA A 41 -2.23 -13.63 7.11
CA ALA A 41 -2.83 -13.46 5.79
C ALA A 41 -1.90 -12.74 4.81
N GLU A 42 -2.16 -12.96 3.51
CA GLU A 42 -1.45 -12.34 2.39
C GLU A 42 -2.44 -11.81 1.37
N GLY A 43 -2.10 -10.69 0.75
CA GLY A 43 -2.88 -10.11 -0.32
C GLY A 43 -2.03 -9.37 -1.34
N PHE A 44 -2.57 -9.19 -2.54
CA PHE A 44 -1.94 -8.37 -3.57
C PHE A 44 -2.99 -7.75 -4.49
N HIS A 45 -2.66 -6.61 -5.09
CA HIS A 45 -3.53 -5.98 -6.07
C HIS A 45 -3.47 -6.75 -7.39
N GLU A 46 -4.45 -7.62 -7.64
CA GLU A 46 -4.40 -8.54 -8.78
C GLU A 46 -4.53 -7.85 -10.15
N ARG A 47 -5.40 -6.84 -10.25
CA ARG A 47 -5.65 -6.04 -11.46
C ARG A 47 -6.38 -4.74 -11.12
N ALA A 48 -6.30 -3.76 -12.01
CA ALA A 48 -7.00 -2.49 -11.86
C ALA A 48 -8.51 -2.66 -11.60
N GLY A 49 -9.04 -1.93 -10.63
CA GLY A 49 -10.45 -1.96 -10.23
C GLY A 49 -10.85 -3.10 -9.30
N LEU A 50 -9.95 -4.05 -8.99
CA LEU A 50 -10.14 -4.98 -7.88
C LEU A 50 -9.63 -4.41 -6.56
N ALA A 51 -9.79 -5.18 -5.48
CA ALA A 51 -9.31 -4.81 -4.15
C ALA A 51 -7.81 -4.48 -4.18
N HIS A 52 -7.42 -3.50 -3.36
CA HIS A 52 -6.01 -3.22 -3.07
C HIS A 52 -5.45 -4.33 -2.17
N ALA A 53 -4.12 -4.43 -2.12
CA ALA A 53 -3.43 -5.51 -1.43
C ALA A 53 -3.82 -5.63 0.04
N GLU A 54 -3.95 -4.49 0.73
CA GLU A 54 -4.32 -4.42 2.14
C GLU A 54 -5.73 -4.98 2.37
N VAL A 55 -6.68 -4.61 1.51
CA VAL A 55 -8.07 -5.07 1.58
C VAL A 55 -8.16 -6.56 1.21
N ASP A 56 -7.40 -7.00 0.22
CA ASP A 56 -7.32 -8.41 -0.18
C ASP A 56 -6.75 -9.27 0.96
N ALA A 57 -5.68 -8.83 1.62
CA ALA A 57 -5.11 -9.51 2.78
C ALA A 57 -6.12 -9.57 3.95
N LEU A 58 -6.77 -8.46 4.27
CA LEU A 58 -7.80 -8.41 5.32
C LEU A 58 -8.99 -9.33 5.03
N ARG A 59 -9.40 -9.47 3.76
CA ARG A 59 -10.50 -10.37 3.37
C ARG A 59 -10.15 -11.85 3.52
N LYS A 60 -8.88 -12.21 3.34
CA LYS A 60 -8.38 -13.58 3.46
C LYS A 60 -8.02 -13.96 4.89
N LEU A 61 -7.98 -12.98 5.79
CA LEU A 61 -7.66 -13.21 7.20
C LEU A 61 -8.75 -14.06 7.88
N THR A 62 -8.33 -15.21 8.38
CA THR A 62 -9.16 -16.03 9.28
C THR A 62 -8.97 -15.53 10.71
N GLY A 63 -9.78 -14.57 11.15
CA GLY A 63 -9.74 -14.02 12.52
C GLY A 63 -9.62 -12.51 12.57
N SER A 64 -9.09 -12.00 13.68
CA SER A 64 -8.92 -10.56 13.91
C SER A 64 -7.52 -10.08 13.55
N ALA A 65 -7.42 -8.91 12.92
CA ALA A 65 -6.17 -8.18 12.70
C ALA A 65 -5.78 -7.32 13.91
N GLU A 66 -6.57 -7.34 14.99
CA GLU A 66 -6.30 -6.58 16.20
C GLU A 66 -4.94 -6.94 16.78
N GLY A 67 -4.13 -5.92 17.07
CA GLY A 67 -2.78 -6.07 17.59
C GLY A 67 -1.74 -6.55 16.57
N ALA A 68 -2.14 -6.84 15.32
CA ALA A 68 -1.25 -7.34 14.28
C ALA A 68 -0.37 -6.23 13.67
N THR A 69 0.67 -6.64 12.95
CA THR A 69 1.45 -5.78 12.05
C THR A 69 1.05 -6.05 10.61
N LEU A 70 0.79 -4.99 9.84
CA LEU A 70 0.64 -5.08 8.39
C LEU A 70 1.91 -4.54 7.71
N TYR A 71 2.46 -5.32 6.79
CA TYR A 71 3.52 -4.91 5.88
C TYR A 71 2.92 -4.63 4.52
N VAL A 72 3.39 -3.58 3.85
CA VAL A 72 2.95 -3.21 2.50
C VAL A 72 4.05 -2.47 1.76
N ASN A 73 4.29 -2.81 0.48
CA ASN A 73 5.41 -2.24 -0.28
C ASN A 73 5.18 -0.79 -0.74
N LEU A 74 3.96 -0.24 -0.63
CA LEU A 74 3.60 1.12 -1.02
C LEU A 74 2.67 1.73 0.04
N GLU A 75 2.76 3.05 0.28
CA GLU A 75 1.92 3.75 1.24
C GLU A 75 0.41 3.48 1.01
N PRO A 76 -0.35 3.11 2.07
CA PRO A 76 -1.78 2.88 1.96
C PRO A 76 -2.55 4.11 1.47
N CYS A 77 -3.44 3.92 0.49
CA CYS A 77 -4.21 5.03 -0.06
C CYS A 77 -5.17 5.62 0.99
N CYS A 78 -5.30 6.96 0.95
CA CYS A 78 -6.11 7.74 1.90
C CYS A 78 -7.18 8.63 1.25
N HIS A 79 -7.38 8.50 -0.06
CA HIS A 79 -8.38 9.27 -0.81
C HIS A 79 -9.50 8.35 -1.32
N HIS A 80 -10.69 8.92 -1.50
CA HIS A 80 -11.82 8.20 -2.06
C HIS A 80 -11.68 8.17 -3.58
N GLY A 81 -11.38 6.97 -4.12
CA GLY A 81 -11.33 6.70 -5.55
C GLY A 81 -12.51 5.82 -5.97
N ARG A 82 -12.23 4.80 -6.78
CA ARG A 82 -13.22 3.74 -7.12
C ARG A 82 -13.54 2.83 -5.93
N THR A 83 -12.60 2.74 -4.99
CA THR A 83 -12.69 1.97 -3.75
C THR A 83 -12.54 2.91 -2.55
N PRO A 84 -13.09 2.55 -1.37
CA PRO A 84 -12.80 3.27 -0.13
C PRO A 84 -11.30 3.26 0.20
N PRO A 85 -10.81 4.23 0.99
CA PRO A 85 -9.41 4.29 1.40
C PRO A 85 -8.94 3.04 2.15
N CYS A 86 -7.71 2.60 1.89
CA CYS A 86 -7.10 1.50 2.63
C CYS A 86 -6.81 1.88 4.07
N THR A 87 -6.48 3.15 4.34
CA THR A 87 -6.34 3.65 5.72
C THR A 87 -7.57 3.34 6.57
N ASP A 88 -8.77 3.54 6.04
CA ASP A 88 -10.01 3.30 6.79
C ASP A 88 -10.22 1.81 7.07
N ALA A 89 -9.83 0.95 6.12
CA ALA A 89 -9.89 -0.50 6.32
C ALA A 89 -8.92 -0.97 7.41
N LEU A 90 -7.69 -0.45 7.42
CA LEU A 90 -6.68 -0.74 8.43
C LEU A 90 -7.11 -0.28 9.83
N LEU A 91 -7.66 0.93 9.93
CA LEU A 91 -8.19 1.48 11.18
C LEU A 91 -9.34 0.63 11.73
N ARG A 92 -10.30 0.26 10.88
CA ARG A 92 -11.41 -0.63 11.29
C ARG A 92 -10.95 -2.02 11.68
N ALA A 93 -9.89 -2.52 11.06
CA ALA A 93 -9.34 -3.83 11.36
C ALA A 93 -8.56 -3.89 12.69
N GLY A 94 -8.20 -2.73 13.26
CA GLY A 94 -7.51 -2.64 14.55
C GLY A 94 -6.02 -3.04 14.49
N VAL A 95 -5.38 -2.94 13.31
CA VAL A 95 -3.94 -3.19 13.21
C VAL A 95 -3.18 -2.24 14.13
N ARG A 96 -2.15 -2.76 14.82
CA ARG A 96 -1.36 -1.97 15.78
C ARG A 96 -0.21 -1.24 15.10
N ARG A 97 0.37 -1.86 14.08
CA ARG A 97 1.58 -1.39 13.39
C ARG A 97 1.45 -1.55 11.89
N VAL A 98 1.93 -0.58 11.13
CA VAL A 98 2.00 -0.61 9.67
C VAL A 98 3.42 -0.30 9.24
N VAL A 99 4.00 -1.21 8.45
CA VAL A 99 5.38 -1.11 7.94
C VAL A 99 5.33 -0.94 6.43
N ILE A 100 5.91 0.15 5.94
CA ILE A 100 5.74 0.63 4.58
C ILE A 100 7.07 0.62 3.83
N GLY A 101 7.05 0.07 2.62
CA GLY A 101 8.23 -0.01 1.78
C GLY A 101 8.66 1.34 1.22
N MET A 102 7.76 2.05 0.54
CA MET A 102 7.98 3.40 0.02
C MET A 102 6.75 4.30 0.18
N ILE A 103 6.98 5.61 0.27
CA ILE A 103 5.93 6.64 0.20
C ILE A 103 5.33 6.67 -1.21
N ASP A 104 4.00 6.85 -1.31
CA ASP A 104 3.36 6.94 -2.62
C ASP A 104 3.71 8.30 -3.28
N PRO A 105 4.24 8.31 -4.52
CA PRO A 105 4.51 9.56 -5.24
C PRO A 105 3.24 10.33 -5.64
N ASN A 106 2.06 9.68 -5.60
CA ASN A 106 0.80 10.34 -5.94
C ASN A 106 0.52 11.51 -4.97
N PRO A 107 0.37 12.76 -5.44
CA PRO A 107 0.12 13.92 -4.57
C PRO A 107 -1.15 13.82 -3.71
N LEU A 108 -2.11 12.98 -4.12
CA LEU A 108 -3.31 12.70 -3.34
C LEU A 108 -3.05 11.81 -2.12
N VAL A 109 -1.94 11.06 -2.11
CA VAL A 109 -1.57 10.09 -1.07
C VAL A 109 -0.31 10.50 -0.31
N SER A 110 0.71 11.00 -1.01
CA SER A 110 2.07 11.24 -0.52
C SER A 110 2.14 11.76 0.93
N GLY A 111 2.47 10.86 1.86
CA GLY A 111 2.62 11.09 3.30
C GLY A 111 1.31 11.30 4.08
N LYS A 112 0.17 11.49 3.40
CA LYS A 112 -1.14 11.71 4.01
C LYS A 112 -1.70 10.43 4.60
N GLY A 113 -1.47 9.28 3.96
CA GLY A 113 -1.87 7.97 4.48
C GLY A 113 -1.13 7.65 5.77
N VAL A 114 0.19 7.84 5.76
CA VAL A 114 1.04 7.74 6.96
C VAL A 114 0.51 8.64 8.09
N ALA A 115 0.26 9.91 7.81
CA ALA A 115 -0.22 10.86 8.80
C ALA A 115 -1.60 10.53 9.37
N ILE A 116 -2.48 9.88 8.61
CA ILE A 116 -3.78 9.41 9.10
C ILE A 116 -3.59 8.25 10.08
N LEU A 117 -2.79 7.25 9.72
CA LEU A 117 -2.54 6.09 10.56
C LEU A 117 -1.88 6.50 11.90
N GLN A 118 -0.84 7.34 11.84
CA GLN A 118 -0.15 7.85 13.03
C GLN A 118 -1.09 8.64 13.96
N ARG A 119 -1.94 9.52 13.41
CA ARG A 119 -2.91 10.30 14.21
C ARG A 119 -3.95 9.43 14.91
N ALA A 120 -4.23 8.25 14.37
CA ALA A 120 -5.12 7.28 14.99
C ALA A 120 -4.41 6.34 15.99
N GLY A 121 -3.13 6.55 16.27
CA GLY A 121 -2.36 5.78 17.25
C GLY A 121 -1.74 4.49 16.71
N ILE A 122 -1.74 4.28 15.38
CA ILE A 122 -1.02 3.16 14.75
C ILE A 122 0.47 3.49 14.70
N GLU A 123 1.32 2.56 15.10
CA GLU A 123 2.77 2.66 14.92
C GLU A 123 3.11 2.53 13.43
N VAL A 124 3.84 3.50 12.86
CA VAL A 124 4.21 3.46 11.44
C VAL A 124 5.72 3.50 11.26
N ALA A 125 6.26 2.54 10.51
CA ALA A 125 7.64 2.53 10.02
C ALA A 125 7.64 2.65 8.49
N ILE A 126 8.57 3.44 7.94
CA ILE A 126 8.67 3.70 6.50
C ILE A 126 10.08 3.44 5.99
N GLY A 127 10.21 3.15 4.69
CA GLY A 127 11.51 3.03 4.01
C GLY A 127 12.13 1.63 4.05
N ILE A 128 11.34 0.58 4.32
CA ILE A 128 11.85 -0.80 4.36
C ILE A 128 12.01 -1.33 2.93
N HIS A 129 13.21 -1.74 2.53
CA HIS A 129 13.49 -2.11 1.13
C HIS A 129 13.03 -1.05 0.11
N GLU A 130 13.17 0.24 0.45
CA GLU A 130 12.61 1.34 -0.38
C GLU A 130 13.09 1.27 -1.83
N LEU A 131 14.40 1.06 -2.06
CA LEU A 131 14.96 0.97 -3.40
C LEU A 131 14.31 -0.13 -4.24
N ALA A 132 14.07 -1.30 -3.65
CA ALA A 132 13.42 -2.42 -4.33
C ALA A 132 11.92 -2.13 -4.59
N CYS A 133 11.24 -1.48 -3.64
CA CYS A 133 9.86 -1.04 -3.81
C CYS A 133 9.71 -0.04 -4.94
N ARG A 134 10.66 0.90 -5.06
CA ARG A 134 10.72 1.90 -6.14
C ARG A 134 11.00 1.25 -7.48
N GLU A 135 11.95 0.33 -7.55
CA GLU A 135 12.28 -0.37 -8.80
C GLU A 135 11.07 -1.17 -9.31
N LEU A 136 10.41 -1.92 -8.41
CA LEU A 136 9.19 -2.65 -8.75
C LEU A 136 8.12 -1.72 -9.36
N ASN A 137 7.94 -0.53 -8.78
CA ASN A 137 6.92 0.44 -9.21
C ASN A 137 7.44 1.55 -10.14
N ARG A 138 8.61 1.40 -10.78
CA ARG A 138 9.25 2.47 -11.56
C ARG A 138 8.35 3.10 -12.64
N VAL A 139 7.52 2.29 -13.30
CA VAL A 139 6.60 2.76 -14.35
C VAL A 139 5.45 3.57 -13.74
N TYR A 140 4.92 3.12 -12.61
CA TYR A 140 3.89 3.85 -11.87
C TYR A 140 4.43 5.21 -11.39
N ILE A 141 5.64 5.23 -10.82
CA ILE A 141 6.32 6.45 -10.34
C ILE A 141 6.48 7.45 -11.49
N ALA A 142 7.07 7.04 -12.61
CA ALA A 142 7.25 7.90 -13.77
C ALA A 142 5.93 8.51 -14.27
N SER A 143 4.85 7.71 -14.28
CA SER A 143 3.54 8.20 -14.70
C SER A 143 2.91 9.22 -13.73
N MET A 144 3.33 9.27 -12.46
CA MET A 144 2.90 10.30 -11.50
C MET A 144 3.62 11.63 -11.70
N ASP A 145 4.90 11.59 -12.07
CA ASP A 145 5.68 12.79 -12.42
C ASP A 145 5.11 13.46 -13.67
N GLU A 146 4.79 12.68 -14.70
CA GLU A 146 4.16 13.18 -15.94
C GLU A 146 2.79 13.83 -15.69
N ARG A 147 1.97 13.22 -14.81
CA ARG A 147 0.65 13.77 -14.44
C ARG A 147 0.76 15.04 -13.60
N SER A 148 1.80 15.16 -12.78
CA SER A 148 2.07 16.38 -12.01
C SER A 148 2.59 17.53 -12.90
N ALA A 149 3.18 17.20 -14.05
CA ALA A 149 3.69 18.16 -15.03
C ALA A 149 2.64 18.63 -16.06
N GLN A 150 1.49 17.97 -16.20
CA GLN A 150 0.43 18.41 -17.09
C GLN A 150 -0.43 19.49 -16.42
N PRO A 151 -0.49 20.73 -16.95
CA PRO A 151 -1.41 21.74 -16.43
C PRO A 151 -2.84 21.22 -16.56
N ALA A 152 -3.66 21.45 -15.53
CA ALA A 152 -5.07 21.12 -15.54
C ALA A 152 -5.69 21.64 -16.83
N ARG A 153 -6.04 20.73 -17.76
CA ARG A 153 -6.77 21.11 -18.96
C ARG A 153 -8.12 21.66 -18.50
N ALA A 154 -8.24 22.98 -18.52
CA ALA A 154 -9.51 23.67 -18.39
C ALA A 154 -10.42 23.13 -19.48
N THR A 155 -11.44 22.37 -19.08
CA THR A 155 -12.53 21.99 -19.97
C THR A 155 -13.32 23.25 -20.27
N SER A 156 -12.98 23.91 -21.38
CA SER A 156 -13.84 24.89 -22.02
C SER A 156 -15.03 24.15 -22.63
N THR A 157 -16.16 24.14 -21.93
CA THR A 157 -17.47 23.84 -22.51
C THR A 157 -17.92 25.05 -23.33
N SER A 158 -18.16 24.81 -24.62
CA SER A 158 -18.93 25.66 -25.52
C SER A 158 -20.43 25.51 -25.28
#